data_AF-A0A7W1IVU1-F1
#
_entry.id   AF-A0A7W1IVU1-F1
#
_cell.length_a   1.000
_cell.length_b   1.000
_cell.length_c   1.000
_cell.angle_alpha   90.00
_cell.angle_beta   90.00
_cell.angle_gamma   90.00
#
_symmetry.space_group_name_H-M   'P 1'
#
loop_
_entity.id
_entity.type
_entity.pdbx_description
1 polymer ?
#
loop_
_entity_poly.entity_id
_entity_poly.type
_entity_poly.pdbx_seq_one_letter_code
_entity_poly.pdbx_strand_id
1 'polypeptide(L)'
;MRQKLLIFLASIFLIIVLIGLNAASYVQKDKTPDSEFSPNRSTYNTGATGTRAFYELLAETGRRPARWQEPPSALLANDRNKPQTFVIIGKTRREFEDVEIEQILRWVSEGGKLVVIDREPPFELIQTTANWSVSTNAEKEPSFFDLDPSDQKQMTAKTVAAKPVQPTIFTSKVNAVQPSRFASSINFEHFADGNSSTYKGTVSPSPKTIIQEDEDYYDEDAPPPKPMSSRREKEPGSGFGSSKNPPPISVKKAEEIVETPTLYAPVAHLANDKKTLLVDFPFGAGQIVFLTDPYIVSNGGINLVDNAQLAINIVASGDGIIAFDEFHQGYGAGENRLLGYFAGTPLVAIFLQFAALVGFILFTQSRRFARPLPEREPNRLSKLEYVSAMAELQQRTRAYDLAIENIYTDFRRRVARLVGADNFTASHKDLARLVADRSKLTANEIENLMFKCEDIIRGEPTNKREVLELTSRLREIENQIGLKRNRKQAFTK
;
A
#
# COMPACT_ATOMS: atom_id res chain seq x y z
N MET A 1 36.16 28.28 -25.13
CA MET A 1 35.52 28.93 -23.95
C MET A 1 34.01 29.14 -24.11
N ARG A 2 33.51 29.62 -25.27
CA ARG A 2 32.07 29.87 -25.51
C ARG A 2 31.13 28.68 -25.25
N GLN A 3 31.54 27.45 -25.61
CA GLN A 3 30.74 26.25 -25.31
C GLN A 3 30.61 25.94 -23.80
N LYS A 4 31.69 26.14 -23.02
CA LYS A 4 31.65 25.93 -21.57
C LYS A 4 30.78 26.98 -20.87
N LEU A 5 30.80 28.22 -21.37
CA LEU A 5 29.94 29.30 -20.88
C LEU A 5 28.45 29.02 -21.14
N LEU A 6 28.11 28.50 -22.33
CA LEU A 6 26.73 28.14 -22.69
C LEU A 6 26.19 26.98 -21.84
N ILE A 7 27.01 25.97 -21.57
CA ILE A 7 26.61 24.86 -20.69
C ILE A 7 26.40 25.35 -19.26
N PHE A 8 27.27 26.24 -18.76
CA PHE A 8 27.16 26.82 -17.42
C PHE A 8 25.90 27.68 -17.26
N LEU A 9 25.59 28.52 -18.24
CA LEU A 9 24.34 29.30 -18.28
C LEU A 9 23.10 28.40 -18.35
N ALA A 10 23.12 27.33 -19.15
CA ALA A 10 22.01 26.39 -19.25
C ALA A 10 21.78 25.62 -17.93
N SER A 11 22.86 25.25 -17.21
CA SER A 11 22.73 24.61 -15.90
C SER A 11 22.21 25.56 -14.83
N ILE A 12 22.62 26.83 -14.83
CA ILE A 12 22.08 27.84 -13.91
C ILE A 12 20.60 28.08 -14.20
N PHE A 13 20.21 28.20 -15.48
CA PHE A 13 18.83 28.35 -15.88
C PHE A 13 17.97 27.15 -15.45
N LEU A 14 18.46 25.91 -15.64
CA LEU A 14 17.77 24.71 -15.19
C LEU A 14 17.60 24.69 -13.67
N ILE A 15 18.63 25.07 -12.90
CA ILE A 15 18.56 25.17 -11.44
C ILE A 15 17.52 26.21 -11.01
N ILE A 16 17.49 27.38 -11.66
CA ILE A 16 16.49 28.42 -11.36
C ILE A 16 15.07 27.93 -11.68
N VAL A 17 14.88 27.22 -12.79
CA VAL A 17 13.59 26.61 -13.15
C VAL A 17 13.19 25.55 -12.12
N LEU A 18 14.13 24.70 -11.68
CA LEU A 18 13.90 23.67 -10.66
C LEU A 18 13.54 24.28 -9.30
N ILE A 19 14.24 25.34 -8.88
CA ILE A 19 13.94 26.09 -7.67
C ILE A 19 12.57 26.77 -7.79
N GLY A 20 12.25 27.36 -8.94
CA GLY A 20 10.95 27.98 -9.21
C GLY A 20 9.80 26.96 -9.18
N LEU A 21 10.00 25.77 -9.76
CA LEU A 21 9.01 24.68 -9.73
C LEU A 21 8.86 24.10 -8.32
N ASN A 22 9.95 23.94 -7.57
CA ASN A 22 9.89 23.50 -6.18
C ASN A 22 9.20 24.55 -5.31
N ALA A 23 9.54 25.84 -5.46
CA ALA A 23 8.86 26.92 -4.77
C ALA A 23 7.37 26.97 -5.12
N ALA A 24 6.99 26.92 -6.41
CA ALA A 24 5.60 26.87 -6.83
C ALA A 24 4.84 25.63 -6.31
N SER A 25 5.56 24.52 -6.10
CA SER A 25 4.99 23.28 -5.57
C SER A 25 4.99 23.20 -4.04
N TYR A 26 5.83 23.99 -3.36
CA TYR A 26 5.98 24.06 -1.90
C TYR A 26 5.26 25.27 -1.31
N VAL A 27 4.77 26.20 -2.13
CA VAL A 27 3.80 27.22 -1.75
C VAL A 27 2.50 26.51 -1.38
N GLN A 28 2.47 26.11 -0.10
CA GLN A 28 1.34 26.20 0.79
C GLN A 28 0.03 25.68 0.18
N LYS A 29 -0.13 24.36 0.21
CA LYS A 29 -1.39 23.86 0.77
C LYS A 29 -1.37 24.25 2.25
N ASP A 30 -1.68 25.51 2.55
CA ASP A 30 -2.17 25.86 3.86
C ASP A 30 -3.23 24.82 4.21
N LYS A 31 -3.14 24.21 5.40
CA LYS A 31 -4.20 23.33 5.89
C LYS A 31 -5.48 24.13 5.70
N THR A 32 -6.31 23.71 4.75
CA THR A 32 -7.59 24.36 4.49
C THR A 32 -8.28 24.43 5.84
N PRO A 33 -8.59 25.63 6.35
CA PRO A 33 -9.21 25.76 7.66
C PRO A 33 -10.47 24.89 7.67
N ASP A 34 -10.64 24.14 8.76
CA ASP A 34 -11.81 23.29 8.96
C ASP A 34 -13.07 24.15 8.76
N SER A 35 -14.07 23.60 8.08
CA SER A 35 -15.34 24.29 7.83
C SER A 35 -16.50 23.38 8.21
N GLU A 36 -17.55 23.97 8.78
CA GLU A 36 -18.80 23.27 9.08
C GLU A 36 -19.64 22.99 7.83
N PHE A 37 -19.28 23.55 6.67
CA PHE A 37 -19.93 23.29 5.37
C PHE A 37 -19.39 22.04 4.67
N SER A 38 -18.12 21.73 4.88
CA SER A 38 -17.43 20.53 4.40
C SER A 38 -16.66 19.84 5.54
N PRO A 39 -17.35 19.46 6.63
CA PRO A 39 -16.68 18.99 7.84
C PRO A 39 -16.03 17.63 7.62
N ASN A 40 -14.94 17.37 8.34
CA ASN A 40 -14.34 16.04 8.40
C ASN A 40 -14.64 15.42 9.77
N ARG A 41 -15.67 14.59 9.85
CA ARG A 41 -16.17 14.00 11.10
C ARG A 41 -15.51 12.67 11.50
N SER A 42 -14.47 12.28 10.78
CA SER A 42 -13.69 11.07 11.09
C SER A 42 -13.02 11.14 12.46
N THR A 43 -12.90 9.99 13.12
CA THR A 43 -12.13 9.80 14.36
C THR A 43 -10.61 9.86 14.15
N TYR A 44 -10.15 9.93 12.88
CA TYR A 44 -8.76 10.24 12.53
C TYR A 44 -8.47 11.75 12.50
N ASN A 45 -9.50 12.59 12.37
CA ASN A 45 -9.31 14.02 12.23
C ASN A 45 -9.05 14.70 13.58
N THR A 46 -7.90 15.38 13.68
CA THR A 46 -7.52 16.20 14.85
C THR A 46 -8.01 17.64 14.76
N GLY A 47 -8.54 18.08 13.61
CA GLY A 47 -9.10 19.42 13.42
C GLY A 47 -10.35 19.66 14.27
N ALA A 48 -10.81 20.90 14.36
CA ALA A 48 -11.95 21.29 15.19
C ALA A 48 -13.24 20.52 14.83
N THR A 49 -13.43 20.18 13.55
CA THR A 49 -14.61 19.45 13.07
C THR A 49 -14.54 17.94 13.32
N GLY A 50 -13.35 17.40 13.61
CA GLY A 50 -13.11 15.97 13.84
C GLY A 50 -13.69 15.44 15.14
N THR A 51 -13.69 14.12 15.30
CA THR A 51 -14.27 13.42 16.48
C THR A 51 -13.24 12.61 17.24
N ARG A 52 -11.96 12.81 16.97
CA ARG A 52 -10.85 12.08 17.60
C ARG A 52 -10.84 12.20 19.12
N ALA A 53 -11.09 13.39 19.66
CA ALA A 53 -11.15 13.62 21.10
C ALA A 53 -12.26 12.79 21.76
N PHE A 54 -13.42 12.67 21.10
CA PHE A 54 -14.51 11.83 21.59
C PHE A 54 -14.16 10.34 21.53
N TYR A 55 -13.54 9.88 20.44
CA TYR A 55 -13.06 8.50 20.31
C TYR A 55 -12.04 8.14 21.40
N GLU A 56 -11.04 9.02 21.63
CA GLU A 56 -10.02 8.84 22.67
C GLU A 56 -10.65 8.86 24.07
N LEU A 57 -11.58 9.78 24.34
CA LEU A 57 -12.33 9.82 25.59
C LEU A 57 -13.06 8.49 25.88
N LEU A 58 -13.70 7.89 24.88
CA LEU A 58 -14.35 6.58 25.05
C LEU A 58 -13.32 5.49 25.41
N ALA A 59 -12.19 5.47 24.72
CA ALA A 59 -11.12 4.48 24.97
C ALA A 59 -10.50 4.65 26.37
N GLU A 60 -10.17 5.88 26.76
CA GLU A 60 -9.57 6.21 28.06
C GLU A 60 -10.51 5.92 29.23
N THR A 61 -11.82 6.06 29.01
CA THR A 61 -12.84 5.75 30.03
C THR A 61 -13.23 4.29 30.08
N GLY A 62 -12.46 3.39 29.44
CA GLY A 62 -12.60 1.94 29.51
C GLY A 62 -13.70 1.35 28.62
N ARG A 63 -14.26 2.14 27.69
CA ARG A 63 -15.21 1.64 26.68
C ARG A 63 -14.44 1.03 25.51
N ARG A 64 -15.14 0.31 24.65
CA ARG A 64 -14.55 -0.42 23.51
C ARG A 64 -14.90 0.24 22.18
N PRO A 65 -14.39 1.45 21.86
CA PRO A 65 -14.58 2.04 20.55
C PRO A 65 -13.74 1.31 19.50
N ALA A 66 -14.32 1.11 18.32
CA ALA A 66 -13.69 0.51 17.15
C ALA A 66 -13.95 1.38 15.93
N ARG A 67 -12.96 1.47 15.04
CA ARG A 67 -13.06 2.19 13.77
C ARG A 67 -13.51 1.23 12.67
N TRP A 68 -14.77 1.30 12.30
CA TRP A 68 -15.36 0.43 11.30
C TRP A 68 -14.99 0.90 9.89
N GLN A 69 -14.16 0.11 9.21
CA GLN A 69 -13.65 0.41 7.85
C GLN A 69 -14.21 -0.56 6.80
N GLU A 70 -15.16 -1.40 7.19
CA GLU A 70 -15.79 -2.41 6.37
C GLU A 70 -17.16 -1.92 5.86
N PRO A 71 -17.68 -2.45 4.74
CA PRO A 71 -19.03 -2.13 4.28
C PRO A 71 -20.09 -2.57 5.32
N PRO A 72 -21.30 -1.97 5.31
CA PRO A 72 -22.38 -2.33 6.23
C PRO A 72 -22.81 -3.80 6.19
N SER A 73 -22.57 -4.51 5.08
CA SER A 73 -22.84 -5.94 4.96
C SER A 73 -22.10 -6.79 6.00
N ALA A 74 -20.92 -6.34 6.46
CA ALA A 74 -20.16 -7.00 7.49
C ALA A 74 -20.80 -6.87 8.89
N LEU A 75 -21.72 -5.92 9.12
CA LEU A 75 -22.49 -5.84 10.37
C LEU A 75 -23.44 -7.04 10.54
N LEU A 76 -23.87 -7.65 9.43
CA LEU A 76 -24.74 -8.82 9.42
C LEU A 76 -23.96 -10.14 9.55
N ALA A 77 -22.63 -10.10 9.47
CA ALA A 77 -21.81 -11.28 9.65
C ALA A 77 -21.90 -11.78 11.11
N ASN A 78 -21.99 -13.09 11.27
CA ASN A 78 -22.13 -13.72 12.59
C ASN A 78 -20.73 -13.89 13.24
N ASP A 79 -20.11 -12.77 13.62
CA ASP A 79 -18.80 -12.72 14.25
C ASP A 79 -18.90 -12.43 15.76
N ARG A 80 -17.95 -12.96 16.54
CA ARG A 80 -17.83 -12.70 17.99
C ARG A 80 -17.57 -11.21 18.30
N ASN A 81 -17.10 -10.45 17.32
CA ASN A 81 -16.82 -9.02 17.43
C ASN A 81 -17.93 -8.12 16.85
N LYS A 82 -19.16 -8.64 16.67
CA LYS A 82 -20.30 -7.84 16.18
C LYS A 82 -20.48 -6.60 17.08
N PRO A 83 -20.49 -5.37 16.52
CA PRO A 83 -20.71 -4.18 17.31
C PRO A 83 -22.11 -4.19 17.90
N GLN A 84 -22.26 -3.61 19.10
CA GLN A 84 -23.57 -3.40 19.71
C GLN A 84 -24.13 -2.03 19.33
N THR A 85 -23.25 -1.02 19.24
CA THR A 85 -23.59 0.33 18.83
C THR A 85 -22.85 0.66 17.53
N PHE A 86 -23.56 1.15 16.53
CA PHE A 86 -23.00 1.69 15.29
C PHE A 86 -23.26 3.20 15.24
N VAL A 87 -22.21 3.99 15.02
CA VAL A 87 -22.24 5.45 15.14
C VAL A 87 -21.89 6.09 13.80
N ILE A 88 -22.82 6.89 13.28
CA ILE A 88 -22.66 7.70 12.07
C ILE A 88 -22.66 9.16 12.49
N ILE A 89 -21.62 9.92 12.13
CA ILE A 89 -21.45 11.32 12.54
C ILE A 89 -21.31 12.22 11.33
N GLY A 90 -22.29 13.11 11.18
CA GLY A 90 -22.40 14.18 10.21
C GLY A 90 -22.39 13.70 8.76
N LYS A 91 -22.35 14.68 7.87
CA LYS A 91 -22.27 14.45 6.44
C LYS A 91 -21.09 13.54 6.08
N THR A 92 -21.40 12.42 5.45
CA THR A 92 -20.41 11.45 4.98
C THR A 92 -19.74 11.93 3.69
N ARG A 93 -18.56 11.39 3.40
CA ARG A 93 -17.79 11.71 2.17
C ARG A 93 -18.17 10.80 1.01
N ARG A 94 -18.56 9.57 1.34
CA ARG A 94 -19.22 8.63 0.46
C ARG A 94 -20.71 8.66 0.78
N GLU A 95 -21.51 8.86 -0.25
CA GLU A 95 -22.97 8.75 -0.14
C GLU A 95 -23.36 7.29 0.13
N PHE A 96 -24.42 7.10 0.92
CA PHE A 96 -24.96 5.78 1.20
C PHE A 96 -25.67 5.24 -0.03
N GLU A 97 -25.43 3.98 -0.37
CA GLU A 97 -26.26 3.24 -1.32
C GLU A 97 -27.53 2.70 -0.63
N ASP A 98 -28.65 2.60 -1.34
CA ASP A 98 -29.91 2.11 -0.76
C ASP A 98 -29.75 0.74 -0.06
N VAL A 99 -28.97 -0.15 -0.68
CA VAL A 99 -28.64 -1.49 -0.15
C VAL A 99 -27.84 -1.40 1.16
N GLU A 100 -26.96 -0.42 1.29
CA GLU A 100 -26.17 -0.19 2.51
C GLU A 100 -27.07 0.27 3.66
N ILE A 101 -28.03 1.16 3.38
CA ILE A 101 -29.03 1.60 4.36
C ILE A 101 -29.90 0.43 4.82
N GLU A 102 -30.40 -0.39 3.88
CA GLU A 102 -31.18 -1.60 4.20
C GLU A 102 -30.40 -2.57 5.10
N GLN A 103 -29.09 -2.74 4.86
CA GLN A 103 -28.23 -3.59 5.69
C GLN A 103 -28.05 -3.04 7.10
N ILE A 104 -27.85 -1.73 7.26
CA ILE A 104 -27.77 -1.08 8.57
C ILE A 104 -29.09 -1.26 9.32
N LEU A 105 -30.22 -0.94 8.68
CA LEU A 105 -31.53 -1.06 9.31
C LEU A 105 -31.89 -2.50 9.65
N ARG A 106 -31.49 -3.47 8.82
CA ARG A 106 -31.63 -4.90 9.13
C ARG A 106 -30.82 -5.28 10.36
N TRP A 107 -29.59 -4.79 10.50
CA TRP A 107 -28.78 -5.02 11.69
C TRP A 107 -29.42 -4.38 12.94
N VAL A 108 -30.02 -3.19 12.81
CA VAL A 108 -30.78 -2.56 13.91
C VAL A 108 -31.98 -3.42 14.28
N SER A 109 -32.74 -3.94 13.32
CA SER A 109 -33.92 -4.75 13.60
C SER A 109 -33.59 -6.09 14.29
N GLU A 110 -32.36 -6.59 14.15
CA GLU A 110 -31.82 -7.75 14.88
C GLU A 110 -31.40 -7.43 16.34
N GLY A 111 -31.50 -6.17 16.78
CA GLY A 111 -31.15 -5.74 18.15
C GLY A 111 -29.96 -4.78 18.24
N GLY A 112 -29.40 -4.35 17.10
CA GLY A 112 -28.36 -3.32 17.06
C GLY A 112 -28.85 -1.95 17.51
N LYS A 113 -27.95 -1.12 18.01
CA LYS A 113 -28.21 0.29 18.30
C LYS A 113 -27.55 1.19 17.26
N LEU A 114 -28.35 1.90 16.47
CA LEU A 114 -27.84 2.92 15.56
C LEU A 114 -27.88 4.29 16.22
N VAL A 115 -26.75 4.98 16.21
CA VAL A 115 -26.63 6.38 16.64
C VAL A 115 -26.31 7.23 15.42
N VAL A 116 -27.25 8.07 15.01
CA VAL A 116 -27.07 9.03 13.94
C VAL A 116 -26.89 10.40 14.56
N ILE A 117 -25.76 11.05 14.30
CA ILE A 117 -25.49 12.41 14.76
C ILE A 117 -25.32 13.28 13.54
N ASP A 118 -26.39 13.87 13.02
CA ASP A 118 -26.35 14.67 11.80
C ASP A 118 -27.42 15.77 11.80
N ARG A 119 -27.16 16.88 11.12
CA ARG A 119 -28.11 17.98 10.93
C ARG A 119 -29.15 17.64 9.88
N GLU A 120 -28.72 16.97 8.81
CA GLU A 120 -29.53 16.62 7.65
C GLU A 120 -29.25 15.15 7.25
N PRO A 121 -29.61 14.16 8.08
CA PRO A 121 -29.39 12.76 7.75
C PRO A 121 -30.25 12.32 6.54
N PRO A 122 -29.83 11.28 5.80
CA PRO A 122 -30.69 10.59 4.85
C PRO A 122 -32.02 10.18 5.51
N PHE A 123 -33.14 10.46 4.86
CA PHE A 123 -34.47 10.24 5.41
C PHE A 123 -34.70 8.76 5.74
N GLU A 124 -34.12 7.87 4.95
CA GLU A 124 -34.20 6.42 5.07
C GLU A 124 -33.57 5.92 6.38
N LEU A 125 -32.51 6.57 6.89
CA LEU A 125 -31.83 6.17 8.13
C LEU A 125 -32.59 6.56 9.41
N ILE A 126 -33.53 7.50 9.32
CA ILE A 126 -34.32 7.99 10.46
C ILE A 126 -35.79 7.54 10.37
N GLN A 127 -36.08 6.51 9.57
CA GLN A 127 -37.42 5.93 9.49
C GLN A 127 -37.79 5.18 10.77
N THR A 128 -39.03 5.33 11.19
CA THR A 128 -39.58 4.60 12.35
C THR A 128 -40.45 3.45 11.84
N THR A 129 -40.53 2.36 12.59
CA THR A 129 -41.46 1.25 12.29
C THR A 129 -42.91 1.57 12.69
N ALA A 130 -43.15 2.76 13.23
CA ALA A 130 -44.45 3.20 13.71
C ALA A 130 -45.08 4.22 12.76
N ASN A 131 -46.33 4.61 13.03
CA ASN A 131 -47.05 5.63 12.26
C ASN A 131 -46.53 7.05 12.53
N TRP A 132 -45.22 7.26 12.50
CA TRP A 132 -44.55 8.53 12.76
C TRP A 132 -43.54 8.83 11.65
N SER A 133 -43.61 10.05 11.12
CA SER A 133 -42.56 10.66 10.30
C SER A 133 -41.66 11.51 11.17
N VAL A 134 -40.35 11.31 11.01
CA VAL A 134 -39.31 12.14 11.64
C VAL A 134 -38.70 13.00 10.53
N SER A 135 -38.69 14.30 10.72
CA SER A 135 -38.06 15.24 9.79
C SER A 135 -37.17 16.23 10.53
N THR A 136 -36.20 16.78 9.81
CA THR A 136 -35.31 17.81 10.33
C THR A 136 -35.59 19.16 9.69
N ASN A 137 -35.51 20.21 10.48
CA ASN A 137 -35.53 21.58 9.99
C ASN A 137 -34.20 22.25 10.35
N ALA A 138 -33.34 22.43 9.36
CA ALA A 138 -32.06 23.12 9.49
C ALA A 138 -32.22 24.61 9.15
N GLU A 139 -31.82 25.48 10.08
CA GLU A 139 -31.74 26.91 9.81
C GLU A 139 -30.57 27.20 8.87
N LYS A 140 -30.82 27.97 7.80
CA LYS A 140 -29.79 28.39 6.84
C LYS A 140 -29.61 29.90 6.96
N GLU A 141 -28.60 30.35 7.68
CA GLU A 141 -28.24 31.77 7.77
C GLU A 141 -27.00 32.10 6.91
N PRO A 142 -26.99 33.22 6.18
CA PRO A 142 -25.80 33.68 5.46
C PRO A 142 -24.60 33.95 6.36
N SER A 143 -24.82 34.19 7.66
CA SER A 143 -23.74 34.43 8.63
C SER A 143 -22.91 33.19 8.95
N PHE A 144 -23.27 32.03 8.39
CA PHE A 144 -22.62 30.75 8.66
C PHE A 144 -21.40 30.44 7.77
N PHE A 145 -21.19 31.18 6.67
CA PHE A 145 -20.13 30.87 5.70
C PHE A 145 -18.72 31.13 6.20
N ASP A 146 -18.52 32.13 7.08
CA ASP A 146 -17.20 32.56 7.57
C ASP A 146 -16.92 32.15 9.02
N LEU A 147 -17.69 31.21 9.58
CA LEU A 147 -17.52 30.77 10.96
C LEU A 147 -16.33 29.82 11.10
N ASP A 148 -15.46 30.13 12.06
CA ASP A 148 -14.35 29.24 12.46
C ASP A 148 -14.88 28.17 13.44
N PRO A 149 -14.86 26.87 13.09
CA PRO A 149 -15.33 25.80 13.96
C PRO A 149 -14.50 25.64 15.25
N SER A 150 -13.28 26.19 15.27
CA SER A 150 -12.42 26.20 16.45
C SER A 150 -12.79 27.31 17.46
N ASP A 151 -13.51 28.36 17.03
CA ASP A 151 -14.00 29.41 17.91
C ASP A 151 -15.37 29.04 18.50
N GLN A 152 -15.33 28.50 19.73
CA GLN A 152 -16.53 28.12 20.46
C GLN A 152 -17.53 29.26 20.64
N LYS A 153 -17.08 30.50 20.83
CA LYS A 153 -17.99 31.64 21.04
C LYS A 153 -18.78 31.94 19.77
N GLN A 154 -18.12 31.86 18.62
CA GLN A 154 -18.79 32.02 17.31
C GLN A 154 -19.77 30.87 17.05
N MET A 155 -19.36 29.64 17.39
CA MET A 155 -20.17 28.43 17.20
C MET A 155 -21.42 28.38 18.08
N THR A 156 -21.40 28.98 19.27
CA THR A 156 -22.52 28.95 20.23
C THR A 156 -23.21 30.30 20.42
N ALA A 157 -22.83 31.33 19.66
CA ALA A 157 -23.39 32.67 19.81
C ALA A 157 -24.91 32.66 19.63
N LYS A 158 -25.63 33.25 20.60
CA LYS A 158 -27.10 33.34 20.63
C LYS A 158 -27.82 31.98 20.68
N THR A 159 -27.11 30.89 20.98
CA THR A 159 -27.71 29.57 21.15
C THR A 159 -27.93 29.28 22.63
N VAL A 160 -29.18 29.00 23.00
CA VAL A 160 -29.55 28.60 24.38
C VAL A 160 -29.11 27.15 24.62
N ALA A 161 -28.49 26.91 25.78
CA ALA A 161 -28.13 25.56 26.22
C ALA A 161 -29.41 24.69 26.33
N ALA A 162 -29.36 23.51 25.73
CA ALA A 162 -30.46 22.57 25.77
C ALA A 162 -30.44 21.77 27.08
N LYS A 163 -31.62 21.48 27.60
CA LYS A 163 -31.79 20.79 28.87
C LYS A 163 -32.51 19.45 28.66
N PRO A 164 -32.29 18.47 29.54
CA PRO A 164 -33.11 17.27 29.59
C PRO A 164 -34.59 17.64 29.69
N VAL A 165 -35.40 17.10 28.79
CA VAL A 165 -36.87 17.20 28.85
C VAL A 165 -37.41 16.22 29.90
N GLN A 166 -36.72 15.09 30.05
CA GLN A 166 -37.08 14.02 30.97
C GLN A 166 -35.82 13.24 31.43
N PRO A 167 -35.87 12.61 32.62
CA PRO A 167 -34.79 11.78 33.11
C PRO A 167 -34.77 10.44 32.37
N THR A 168 -33.70 10.17 31.63
CA THR A 168 -33.49 8.93 30.86
C THR A 168 -32.05 8.47 30.97
N ILE A 169 -31.74 7.29 30.41
CA ILE A 169 -30.36 6.80 30.38
C ILE A 169 -29.42 7.75 29.63
N PHE A 170 -29.94 8.51 28.66
CA PHE A 170 -29.16 9.49 27.89
C PHE A 170 -28.89 10.78 28.67
N THR A 171 -29.84 11.19 29.52
CA THR A 171 -29.74 12.45 30.29
C THR A 171 -29.18 12.26 31.71
N SER A 172 -28.78 11.04 32.06
CA SER A 172 -28.14 10.73 33.35
C SER A 172 -26.88 11.58 33.58
N LYS A 173 -26.84 12.32 34.69
CA LYS A 173 -25.76 13.25 35.05
C LYS A 173 -25.50 14.35 34.01
N VAL A 174 -26.49 14.68 33.19
CA VAL A 174 -26.45 15.81 32.25
C VAL A 174 -27.36 16.90 32.79
N ASN A 175 -26.83 18.09 33.08
CA ASN A 175 -27.63 19.24 33.49
C ASN A 175 -28.03 20.06 32.26
N ALA A 176 -27.06 20.37 31.39
CA ALA A 176 -27.29 21.06 30.14
C ALA A 176 -26.21 20.75 29.09
N VAL A 177 -26.57 20.87 27.83
CA VAL A 177 -25.70 20.61 26.67
C VAL A 177 -25.73 21.86 25.81
N GLN A 178 -24.58 22.26 25.27
CA GLN A 178 -24.47 23.45 24.45
C GLN A 178 -24.42 23.06 22.96
N PRO A 179 -25.55 23.18 22.23
CA PRO A 179 -25.53 23.01 20.79
C PRO A 179 -24.90 24.23 20.11
N SER A 180 -24.47 24.01 18.86
CA SER A 180 -24.03 25.05 17.95
C SER A 180 -25.21 25.77 17.30
N ARG A 181 -24.92 26.89 16.64
CA ARG A 181 -25.87 27.65 15.82
C ARG A 181 -26.44 26.86 14.64
N PHE A 182 -25.74 25.81 14.22
CA PHE A 182 -26.12 24.98 13.08
C PHE A 182 -27.03 23.81 13.45
N ALA A 183 -27.34 23.60 14.74
CA ALA A 183 -28.20 22.52 15.18
C ALA A 183 -29.58 22.61 14.49
N SER A 184 -29.99 21.51 13.84
CA SER A 184 -31.35 21.39 13.30
C SER A 184 -32.34 21.03 14.40
N SER A 185 -33.63 21.27 14.14
CA SER A 185 -34.72 20.83 15.02
C SER A 185 -35.37 19.58 14.45
N ILE A 186 -35.72 18.64 15.32
CA ILE A 186 -36.50 17.45 14.98
C ILE A 186 -37.99 17.77 15.08
N ASN A 187 -38.75 17.42 14.05
CA ASN A 187 -40.20 17.49 14.03
C ASN A 187 -40.80 16.09 13.84
N PHE A 188 -41.96 15.88 14.46
CA PHE A 188 -42.69 14.63 14.42
C PHE A 188 -44.09 14.83 13.87
N GLU A 189 -44.49 14.00 12.92
CA GLU A 189 -45.86 13.96 12.40
C GLU A 189 -46.41 12.54 12.56
N HIS A 190 -47.53 12.40 13.25
CA HIS A 190 -48.24 11.12 13.38
C HIS A 190 -49.21 10.93 12.21
N PHE A 191 -49.14 9.77 11.57
CA PHE A 191 -50.10 9.40 10.52
C PHE A 191 -51.29 8.68 11.14
N ALA A 192 -52.51 9.14 10.84
CA ALA A 192 -53.71 8.43 11.23
C ALA A 192 -53.83 7.10 10.45
N ASP A 193 -54.21 6.02 11.14
CA ASP A 193 -54.51 4.72 10.54
C ASP A 193 -55.62 4.87 9.48
N GLY A 194 -55.24 4.96 8.20
CA GLY A 194 -56.17 5.13 7.09
C GLY A 194 -55.62 5.86 5.87
N ASN A 195 -54.53 6.62 6.00
CA ASN A 195 -53.86 7.31 4.88
C ASN A 195 -52.58 6.62 4.42
N SER A 196 -52.59 5.29 4.31
CA SER A 196 -51.60 4.57 3.50
C SER A 196 -51.91 4.76 2.01
N SER A 197 -51.77 5.98 1.52
CA SER A 197 -51.81 6.27 0.09
C SER A 197 -50.41 6.69 -0.37
N THR A 198 -49.72 5.69 -0.92
CA THR A 198 -48.70 5.86 -1.96
C THR A 198 -47.39 6.54 -1.52
N TYR A 199 -46.59 5.88 -0.69
CA TYR A 199 -45.14 6.04 -0.78
C TYR A 199 -44.62 5.18 -1.95
N LYS A 200 -44.13 5.83 -3.02
CA LYS A 200 -43.31 5.18 -4.05
C LYS A 200 -41.93 4.90 -3.45
N GLY A 201 -41.83 3.79 -2.74
CA GLY A 201 -40.58 3.18 -2.29
C GLY A 201 -40.86 1.71 -2.11
N THR A 202 -40.24 0.86 -2.92
CA THR A 202 -40.43 -0.59 -2.93
C THR A 202 -39.78 -1.26 -1.72
N VAL A 203 -40.11 -0.85 -0.50
CA VAL A 203 -39.75 -1.61 0.71
C VAL A 203 -40.89 -1.49 1.70
N SER A 204 -41.72 -2.53 1.79
CA SER A 204 -42.53 -2.75 2.99
C SER A 204 -41.57 -2.84 4.18
N PRO A 205 -41.81 -2.17 5.32
CA PRO A 205 -40.95 -2.26 6.50
C PRO A 205 -41.13 -3.58 7.28
N SER A 206 -41.58 -4.63 6.60
CA SER A 206 -41.52 -6.02 7.08
C SER A 206 -40.39 -6.71 6.32
N PRO A 207 -39.47 -7.42 6.99
CA PRO A 207 -38.52 -8.29 6.31
C PRO A 207 -39.32 -9.18 5.36
N LYS A 208 -39.01 -9.16 4.06
CA LYS A 208 -39.50 -10.20 3.17
C LYS A 208 -38.98 -11.51 3.75
N THR A 209 -39.87 -12.32 4.33
CA THR A 209 -39.61 -13.74 4.56
C THR A 209 -39.38 -14.34 3.18
N ILE A 210 -38.11 -14.48 2.80
CA ILE A 210 -37.72 -15.43 1.78
C ILE A 210 -37.98 -16.77 2.45
N ILE A 211 -39.09 -17.40 2.07
CA ILE A 211 -39.30 -18.82 2.32
C ILE A 211 -38.10 -19.50 1.67
N GLN A 212 -37.17 -20.01 2.49
CA GLN A 212 -36.29 -21.07 2.04
C GLN A 212 -37.22 -22.21 1.64
N GLU A 213 -37.32 -22.48 0.35
CA GLU A 213 -37.83 -23.74 -0.14
C GLU A 213 -36.87 -24.80 0.40
N ASP A 214 -37.24 -25.40 1.53
CA ASP A 214 -36.63 -26.64 1.99
C ASP A 214 -36.96 -27.70 0.93
N GLU A 215 -35.93 -28.23 0.27
CA GLU A 215 -36.04 -29.40 -0.58
C GLU A 215 -36.43 -30.61 0.30
N ASP A 216 -37.74 -30.89 0.37
CA ASP A 216 -38.28 -32.05 1.05
C ASP A 216 -37.87 -33.35 0.33
N TYR A 217 -36.97 -34.08 0.96
CA TYR A 217 -36.61 -35.46 0.67
C TYR A 217 -37.81 -36.39 0.98
N TYR A 218 -38.42 -36.98 -0.06
CA TYR A 218 -39.49 -37.96 0.10
C TYR A 218 -38.93 -39.29 0.64
N ASP A 219 -39.37 -39.68 1.84
CA ASP A 219 -39.25 -41.05 2.35
C ASP A 219 -40.56 -41.79 2.02
N GLU A 220 -40.51 -42.64 0.99
CA GLU A 220 -41.58 -43.57 0.61
C GLU A 220 -41.61 -44.72 1.63
N ASP A 221 -42.42 -44.63 2.70
CA ASP A 221 -43.09 -45.79 3.35
C ASP A 221 -43.74 -45.44 4.71
N ALA A 222 -44.79 -44.60 4.70
CA ALA A 222 -45.67 -44.46 5.88
C ALA A 222 -47.16 -44.53 5.49
N PRO A 223 -47.98 -45.41 6.11
CA PRO A 223 -49.37 -45.61 5.72
C PRO A 223 -50.29 -44.48 6.24
N PRO A 224 -51.37 -44.13 5.51
CA PRO A 224 -52.15 -42.93 5.76
C PRO A 224 -53.10 -43.05 6.96
N PRO A 225 -53.28 -41.98 7.78
CA PRO A 225 -54.33 -41.95 8.79
C PRO A 225 -55.72 -41.70 8.17
N LYS A 226 -56.71 -42.41 8.71
CA LYS A 226 -58.11 -42.46 8.25
C LYS A 226 -58.90 -41.17 8.53
N PRO A 227 -59.86 -40.78 7.67
CA PRO A 227 -60.74 -39.62 7.91
C PRO A 227 -61.88 -39.98 8.87
N MET A 228 -62.11 -39.14 9.90
CA MET A 228 -63.27 -39.28 10.78
C MET A 228 -64.39 -38.35 10.29
N SER A 229 -65.50 -38.99 9.91
CA SER A 229 -66.69 -38.43 9.28
C SER A 229 -67.59 -37.64 10.25
N SER A 230 -68.18 -36.58 9.72
CA SER A 230 -69.36 -35.91 10.24
C SER A 230 -70.57 -36.87 10.34
N ARG A 231 -71.28 -36.85 11.47
CA ARG A 231 -72.58 -37.53 11.61
C ARG A 231 -73.61 -36.58 12.24
N ARG A 232 -74.58 -36.19 11.42
CA ARG A 232 -75.89 -35.62 11.80
C ARG A 232 -76.89 -36.78 11.92
N GLU A 233 -77.67 -36.83 13.00
CA GLU A 233 -78.94 -37.57 13.15
C GLU A 233 -79.78 -36.78 14.17
N LYS A 234 -80.81 -36.05 13.74
CA LYS A 234 -82.25 -36.39 13.62
C LYS A 234 -83.07 -36.15 14.92
N GLU A 235 -83.95 -35.16 14.82
CA GLU A 235 -85.20 -34.92 15.60
C GLU A 235 -86.19 -36.12 15.50
N PRO A 236 -87.21 -36.31 16.39
CA PRO A 236 -88.33 -35.35 16.57
C PRO A 236 -89.09 -35.28 17.92
N GLY A 237 -89.87 -34.22 18.13
CA GLY A 237 -91.22 -34.35 18.70
C GLY A 237 -91.63 -33.52 19.93
N SER A 238 -92.39 -32.44 19.67
CA SER A 238 -93.58 -31.96 20.42
C SER A 238 -93.44 -31.24 21.79
N GLY A 239 -94.20 -30.12 21.91
CA GLY A 239 -94.89 -29.77 23.16
C GLY A 239 -94.63 -28.39 23.75
N PHE A 240 -95.47 -27.41 23.37
CA PHE A 240 -96.03 -26.31 24.17
C PHE A 240 -95.28 -25.78 25.42
N GLY A 241 -95.05 -24.46 25.42
CA GLY A 241 -95.59 -23.63 26.50
C GLY A 241 -94.63 -22.98 27.49
N SER A 242 -94.67 -21.65 27.49
CA SER A 242 -94.50 -20.73 28.62
C SER A 242 -93.09 -20.27 29.03
N SER A 243 -92.91 -18.97 28.86
CA SER A 243 -91.91 -18.09 29.46
C SER A 243 -91.83 -18.22 30.98
N LYS A 244 -90.59 -18.34 31.51
CA LYS A 244 -90.05 -17.60 32.68
C LYS A 244 -88.59 -18.00 32.95
N ASN A 245 -87.69 -17.03 32.77
CA ASN A 245 -86.27 -16.85 33.18
C ASN A 245 -85.42 -18.05 33.64
N PRO A 246 -84.19 -18.21 33.08
CA PRO A 246 -83.09 -18.95 33.70
C PRO A 246 -82.07 -18.05 34.47
N PRO A 247 -81.20 -18.67 35.30
CA PRO A 247 -80.53 -18.09 36.48
C PRO A 247 -79.09 -17.57 36.18
N PRO A 248 -78.32 -17.04 37.16
CA PRO A 248 -77.18 -16.17 36.88
C PRO A 248 -75.96 -16.95 36.35
N ILE A 249 -75.35 -16.40 35.30
CA ILE A 249 -74.11 -16.90 34.70
C ILE A 249 -72.96 -16.64 35.69
N SER A 250 -72.27 -17.70 36.06
CA SER A 250 -71.01 -17.66 36.81
C SER A 250 -69.96 -16.94 35.97
N VAL A 251 -69.58 -15.73 36.39
CA VAL A 251 -68.47 -14.98 35.80
C VAL A 251 -67.18 -15.69 36.18
N LYS A 252 -66.61 -16.46 35.26
CA LYS A 252 -65.18 -16.76 35.29
C LYS A 252 -64.46 -15.43 35.14
N LYS A 253 -63.77 -15.00 36.20
CA LYS A 253 -62.88 -13.86 36.21
C LYS A 253 -61.78 -14.12 35.17
N ALA A 254 -61.97 -13.59 33.97
CA ALA A 254 -60.87 -13.41 33.04
C ALA A 254 -59.92 -12.42 33.73
N GLU A 255 -58.71 -12.87 34.02
CA GLU A 255 -57.62 -11.95 34.32
C GLU A 255 -57.46 -11.08 33.08
N GLU A 256 -57.90 -9.82 33.17
CA GLU A 256 -57.51 -8.78 32.22
C GLU A 256 -55.98 -8.70 32.27
N ILE A 257 -55.34 -9.35 31.30
CA ILE A 257 -54.00 -8.96 30.88
C ILE A 257 -54.20 -7.52 30.39
N VAL A 258 -53.82 -6.57 31.22
CA VAL A 258 -53.65 -5.19 30.79
C VAL A 258 -52.52 -5.22 29.77
N GLU A 259 -52.86 -5.39 28.50
CA GLU A 259 -51.97 -5.04 27.40
C GLU A 259 -51.69 -3.54 27.56
N THR A 260 -50.59 -3.21 28.22
CA THR A 260 -50.04 -1.86 28.17
C THR A 260 -49.88 -1.52 26.70
N PRO A 261 -50.56 -0.49 26.17
CA PRO A 261 -50.39 -0.11 24.77
C PRO A 261 -48.91 0.23 24.59
N THR A 262 -48.19 -0.61 23.84
CA THR A 262 -46.82 -0.31 23.42
C THR A 262 -46.92 0.80 22.38
N LEU A 263 -47.06 2.03 22.85
CA LEU A 263 -46.96 3.22 22.02
C LEU A 263 -45.52 3.28 21.50
N TYR A 264 -45.30 2.82 20.27
CA TYR A 264 -44.07 2.99 19.51
C TYR A 264 -43.96 4.45 19.04
N ALA A 265 -43.94 5.41 19.97
CA ALA A 265 -43.78 6.83 19.68
C ALA A 265 -42.31 7.24 19.84
N PRO A 266 -41.78 8.13 19.00
CA PRO A 266 -40.49 8.76 19.24
C PRO A 266 -40.48 9.52 20.56
N VAL A 267 -39.40 9.39 21.32
CA VAL A 267 -39.26 10.03 22.63
C VAL A 267 -38.18 11.09 22.55
N ALA A 268 -38.53 12.31 22.95
CA ALA A 268 -37.59 13.43 23.03
C ALA A 268 -36.88 13.45 24.39
N HIS A 269 -35.55 13.54 24.36
CA HIS A 269 -34.70 13.55 25.56
C HIS A 269 -34.12 14.93 25.86
N LEU A 270 -33.75 15.66 24.82
CA LEU A 270 -33.07 16.95 24.92
C LEU A 270 -33.75 17.97 24.01
N ALA A 271 -34.12 19.11 24.57
CA ALA A 271 -34.67 20.23 23.83
C ALA A 271 -34.20 21.55 24.42
N ASN A 272 -34.28 22.61 23.62
CA ASN A 272 -34.25 23.99 24.08
C ASN A 272 -35.57 24.67 23.70
N ASP A 273 -35.73 25.96 24.03
CA ASP A 273 -36.98 26.71 23.87
C ASP A 273 -37.55 26.73 22.43
N LYS A 274 -36.78 26.30 21.42
CA LYS A 274 -37.18 26.31 20.01
C LYS A 274 -36.93 25.01 19.25
N LYS A 275 -36.03 24.13 19.72
CA LYS A 275 -35.54 22.98 18.96
C LYS A 275 -35.50 21.72 19.82
N THR A 276 -36.03 20.63 19.27
CA THR A 276 -35.79 19.27 19.78
C THR A 276 -34.50 18.75 19.17
N LEU A 277 -33.57 18.25 19.98
CA LEU A 277 -32.21 17.92 19.53
C LEU A 277 -31.86 16.44 19.62
N LEU A 278 -32.33 15.74 20.66
CA LEU A 278 -32.04 14.32 20.88
C LEU A 278 -33.34 13.56 21.02
N VAL A 279 -33.51 12.55 20.18
CA VAL A 279 -34.68 11.67 20.18
C VAL A 279 -34.24 10.23 20.02
N ASP A 280 -35.04 9.29 20.51
CA ASP A 280 -34.91 7.89 20.19
C ASP A 280 -36.25 7.29 19.77
N PHE A 281 -36.16 6.19 19.04
CA PHE A 281 -37.32 5.37 18.68
C PHE A 281 -36.89 3.92 18.46
N PRO A 282 -37.75 2.96 18.81
CA PRO A 282 -37.49 1.54 18.54
C PRO A 282 -37.58 1.24 17.04
N PHE A 283 -36.76 0.30 16.58
CA PHE A 283 -36.79 -0.23 15.22
C PHE A 283 -36.52 -1.73 15.25
N GLY A 284 -37.54 -2.55 15.01
CA GLY A 284 -37.47 -4.00 15.22
C GLY A 284 -37.15 -4.34 16.68
N ALA A 285 -36.13 -5.19 16.92
CA ALA A 285 -35.64 -5.50 18.26
C ALA A 285 -34.59 -4.50 18.80
N GLY A 286 -34.13 -3.57 17.96
CA GLY A 286 -33.13 -2.56 18.32
C GLY A 286 -33.73 -1.16 18.47
N GLN A 287 -32.86 -0.16 18.41
CA GLN A 287 -33.24 1.24 18.58
C GLN A 287 -32.38 2.16 17.72
N ILE A 288 -32.97 3.27 17.28
CA ILE A 288 -32.29 4.35 16.58
C ILE A 288 -32.31 5.57 17.51
N VAL A 289 -31.13 6.16 17.72
CA VAL A 289 -30.96 7.39 18.50
C VAL A 289 -30.44 8.46 17.56
N PHE A 290 -31.15 9.58 17.49
CA PHE A 290 -30.86 10.67 16.57
C PHE A 290 -30.54 11.96 17.32
N LEU A 291 -29.35 12.52 17.06
CA LEU A 291 -28.87 13.79 17.59
C LEU A 291 -28.63 14.79 16.45
N THR A 292 -29.22 15.97 16.51
CA THR A 292 -29.21 16.92 15.38
C THR A 292 -27.93 17.72 15.18
N ASP A 293 -26.99 17.69 16.12
CA ASP A 293 -25.79 18.51 16.05
C ASP A 293 -24.48 17.74 16.26
N PRO A 294 -23.73 17.48 15.18
CA PRO A 294 -22.38 16.91 15.25
C PRO A 294 -21.38 17.73 16.05
N TYR A 295 -21.60 19.04 16.22
CA TYR A 295 -20.66 19.88 16.96
C TYR A 295 -20.51 19.43 18.42
N ILE A 296 -21.58 18.88 19.03
CA ILE A 296 -21.58 18.35 20.40
C ILE A 296 -20.51 17.27 20.60
N VAL A 297 -20.26 16.44 19.58
CA VAL A 297 -19.27 15.36 19.62
C VAL A 297 -17.94 15.70 18.93
N SER A 298 -17.82 16.92 18.41
CA SER A 298 -16.62 17.38 17.71
C SER A 298 -15.52 17.79 18.69
N ASN A 299 -14.27 17.79 18.24
CA ASN A 299 -13.11 18.24 19.02
C ASN A 299 -13.30 19.68 19.52
N GLY A 300 -13.94 20.54 18.72
CA GLY A 300 -14.25 21.92 19.09
C GLY A 300 -15.33 22.03 20.18
N GLY A 301 -16.33 21.15 20.19
CA GLY A 301 -17.52 21.28 21.04
C GLY A 301 -17.64 20.29 22.21
N ILE A 302 -16.86 19.20 22.25
CA ILE A 302 -17.00 18.14 23.26
C ILE A 302 -16.77 18.62 24.70
N ASN A 303 -15.93 19.65 24.90
CA ASN A 303 -15.60 20.21 26.20
C ASN A 303 -16.59 21.31 26.69
N LEU A 304 -17.65 21.58 25.93
CA LEU A 304 -18.64 22.59 26.31
C LEU A 304 -19.69 21.99 27.24
N VAL A 305 -19.87 22.59 28.42
CA VAL A 305 -20.90 22.20 29.41
C VAL A 305 -20.83 20.67 29.66
N ASP A 306 -21.94 19.93 29.53
CA ASP A 306 -21.98 18.48 29.73
C ASP A 306 -22.02 17.69 28.40
N ASN A 307 -21.53 18.29 27.28
CA ASN A 307 -21.53 17.66 25.95
C ASN A 307 -20.84 16.29 25.96
N ALA A 308 -19.68 16.18 26.61
CA ALA A 308 -18.95 14.92 26.77
C ALA A 308 -19.76 13.83 27.48
N GLN A 309 -20.47 14.19 28.57
CA GLN A 309 -21.28 13.25 29.34
C GLN A 309 -22.47 12.76 28.52
N LEU A 310 -23.15 13.66 27.79
CA LEU A 310 -24.23 13.30 26.89
C LEU A 310 -23.74 12.35 25.78
N ALA A 311 -22.63 12.69 25.12
CA ALA A 311 -22.06 11.91 24.03
C ALA A 311 -21.72 10.48 24.47
N ILE A 312 -21.11 10.36 25.65
CA ILE A 312 -20.84 9.07 26.31
C ILE A 312 -22.15 8.31 26.56
N ASN A 313 -23.16 8.95 27.14
CA ASN A 313 -24.42 8.28 27.49
C ASN A 313 -25.15 7.78 26.25
N ILE A 314 -25.14 8.53 25.15
CA ILE A 314 -25.79 8.14 23.89
C ILE A 314 -25.10 6.91 23.29
N VAL A 315 -23.77 6.90 23.24
CA VAL A 315 -23.03 5.88 22.50
C VAL A 315 -22.74 4.63 23.35
N ALA A 316 -22.53 4.79 24.65
CA ALA A 316 -22.10 3.74 25.57
C ALA A 316 -23.18 3.31 26.58
N SER A 317 -24.46 3.34 26.20
CA SER A 317 -25.55 2.87 27.09
C SER A 317 -25.58 1.34 27.25
N GLY A 318 -24.84 0.60 26.43
CA GLY A 318 -24.67 -0.87 26.50
C GLY A 318 -23.20 -1.26 26.69
N ASP A 319 -22.95 -2.50 27.11
CA ASP A 319 -21.61 -3.06 27.33
C ASP A 319 -21.12 -3.87 26.11
N GLY A 320 -20.89 -3.17 25.00
CA GLY A 320 -20.49 -3.77 23.74
C GLY A 320 -19.45 -2.94 22.98
N ILE A 321 -19.07 -3.46 21.81
CA ILE A 321 -18.20 -2.73 20.89
C ILE A 321 -18.99 -1.57 20.27
N ILE A 322 -18.37 -0.40 20.26
CA ILE A 322 -18.91 0.83 19.67
C ILE A 322 -18.18 1.06 18.35
N ALA A 323 -18.84 0.77 17.23
CA ALA A 323 -18.29 0.97 15.90
C ALA A 323 -18.57 2.39 15.39
N PHE A 324 -17.52 3.14 15.06
CA PHE A 324 -17.61 4.41 14.34
C PHE A 324 -17.46 4.16 12.84
N ASP A 325 -18.39 4.69 12.06
CA ASP A 325 -18.40 4.57 10.61
C ASP A 325 -17.28 5.40 9.96
N GLU A 326 -16.13 4.76 9.74
CA GLU A 326 -15.01 5.34 8.99
C GLU A 326 -15.09 5.00 7.50
N PHE A 327 -15.85 3.96 7.14
CA PHE A 327 -16.05 3.54 5.76
C PHE A 327 -16.68 4.65 4.92
N HIS A 328 -17.82 5.22 5.35
CA HIS A 328 -18.45 6.32 4.62
C HIS A 328 -17.72 7.67 4.79
N GLN A 329 -16.78 7.76 5.74
CA GLN A 329 -15.87 8.90 5.88
C GLN A 329 -14.66 8.82 4.92
N GLY A 330 -14.62 7.83 4.01
CA GLY A 330 -13.54 7.68 3.03
C GLY A 330 -12.29 7.00 3.59
N TYR A 331 -12.46 6.14 4.60
CA TYR A 331 -11.38 5.37 5.21
C TYR A 331 -11.56 3.86 5.01
N GLY A 332 -12.39 3.42 4.06
CA GLY A 332 -12.69 2.01 3.82
C GLY A 332 -11.47 1.13 3.47
N ALA A 333 -11.53 -0.13 3.88
CA ALA A 333 -10.52 -1.16 3.60
C ALA A 333 -10.56 -1.58 2.12
N GLY A 334 -9.98 -0.76 1.25
CA GLY A 334 -9.95 -0.99 -0.20
C GLY A 334 -9.53 0.22 -1.02
N GLU A 335 -9.59 1.42 -0.44
CA GLU A 335 -9.02 2.60 -1.08
C GLU A 335 -7.50 2.61 -0.95
N ASN A 336 -6.82 2.78 -2.09
CA ASN A 336 -5.36 2.92 -2.13
C ASN A 336 -4.94 4.26 -1.52
N ARG A 337 -4.93 4.34 -0.18
CA ARG A 337 -4.50 5.52 0.60
C ARG A 337 -3.11 6.02 0.20
N LEU A 338 -2.25 5.11 -0.26
CA LEU A 338 -0.94 5.43 -0.83
C LEU A 338 -1.08 6.38 -2.03
N LEU A 339 -1.96 6.08 -2.98
CA LEU A 339 -2.22 6.93 -4.15
C LEU A 339 -2.84 8.29 -3.75
N GLY A 340 -3.75 8.30 -2.77
CA GLY A 340 -4.30 9.55 -2.22
C GLY A 340 -3.24 10.44 -1.54
N TYR A 341 -2.29 9.83 -0.83
CA TYR A 341 -1.12 10.54 -0.27
C TYR A 341 -0.22 11.12 -1.37
N PHE A 342 -0.03 10.40 -2.48
CA PHE A 342 0.72 10.89 -3.65
C PHE A 342 0.01 12.03 -4.40
N ALA A 343 -1.32 12.12 -4.36
CA ALA A 343 -2.08 13.22 -4.97
C ALA A 343 -1.89 14.57 -4.23
N GLY A 344 -1.52 14.53 -2.94
CA GLY A 344 -1.25 15.71 -2.13
C GLY A 344 0.22 16.14 -2.08
N THR A 345 1.13 15.20 -2.35
CA THR A 345 2.57 15.40 -2.17
C THR A 345 3.23 15.68 -3.53
N PRO A 346 4.15 16.65 -3.65
CA PRO A 346 4.74 17.03 -4.94
C PRO A 346 5.78 16.02 -5.47
N LEU A 347 5.59 14.73 -5.21
CA LEU A 347 6.49 13.66 -5.61
C LEU A 347 6.56 13.49 -7.12
N VAL A 348 5.44 13.70 -7.83
CA VAL A 348 5.43 13.70 -9.31
C VAL A 348 6.29 14.85 -9.85
N ALA A 349 6.19 16.04 -9.24
CA ALA A 349 7.03 17.17 -9.60
C ALA A 349 8.51 16.88 -9.33
N ILE A 350 8.85 16.37 -8.13
CA ILE A 350 10.22 15.97 -7.77
C ILE A 350 10.77 14.89 -8.72
N PHE A 351 9.94 13.90 -9.10
CA PHE A 351 10.34 12.86 -10.04
C PHE A 351 10.61 13.43 -11.44
N LEU A 352 9.73 14.30 -11.95
CA LEU A 352 9.94 15.00 -13.22
C LEU A 352 11.19 15.87 -13.20
N GLN A 353 11.47 16.52 -12.06
CA GLN A 353 12.69 17.30 -11.85
C GLN A 353 13.94 16.43 -11.92
N PHE A 354 13.92 15.27 -11.25
CA PHE A 354 15.02 14.32 -11.29
C PHE A 354 15.22 13.74 -12.71
N ALA A 355 14.14 13.39 -13.39
CA ALA A 355 14.18 12.92 -14.77
C ALA A 355 14.73 14.00 -15.73
N ALA A 356 14.34 15.27 -15.54
CA ALA A 356 14.88 16.39 -16.31
C ALA A 356 16.38 16.61 -16.04
N LEU A 357 16.82 16.49 -14.79
CA LEU A 357 18.23 16.59 -14.42
C LEU A 357 19.06 15.46 -15.06
N VAL A 358 18.58 14.21 -14.95
CA VAL A 358 19.23 13.04 -15.57
C VAL A 358 19.25 13.20 -17.09
N GLY A 359 18.14 13.63 -17.70
CA GLY A 359 18.06 13.92 -19.12
C GLY A 359 19.04 15.00 -19.56
N PHE A 360 19.22 16.05 -18.76
CA PHE A 360 20.22 17.10 -19.01
C PHE A 360 21.66 16.57 -18.89
N ILE A 361 21.96 15.77 -17.86
CA ILE A 361 23.27 15.12 -17.72
C ILE A 361 23.54 14.21 -18.91
N LEU A 362 22.58 13.36 -19.28
CA LEU A 362 22.70 12.50 -20.46
C LEU A 362 22.88 13.33 -21.72
N PHE A 363 22.12 14.42 -21.92
CA PHE A 363 22.26 15.30 -23.08
C PHE A 363 23.64 15.97 -23.15
N THR A 364 24.17 16.41 -22.02
CA THR A 364 25.53 16.98 -21.96
C THR A 364 26.61 15.93 -22.20
N GLN A 365 26.47 14.73 -21.66
CA GLN A 365 27.39 13.61 -21.91
C GLN A 365 27.26 13.03 -23.33
N SER A 366 26.08 13.15 -23.95
CA SER A 366 25.79 12.69 -25.32
C SER A 366 26.45 13.54 -26.41
N ARG A 367 26.93 14.74 -26.08
CA ARG A 367 27.72 15.57 -27.01
C ARG A 367 29.19 15.11 -27.07
N ARG A 368 29.35 13.87 -27.58
CA ARG A 368 30.50 13.20 -28.21
C ARG A 368 31.90 13.37 -27.57
N PHE A 369 32.43 12.25 -27.08
CA PHE A 369 33.87 12.05 -26.81
C PHE A 369 34.68 12.02 -28.12
N ALA A 370 35.36 13.14 -28.40
CA ALA A 370 36.51 13.28 -29.32
C ALA A 370 36.36 12.77 -30.78
N ARG A 371 37.35 13.10 -31.62
CA ARG A 371 37.47 12.52 -32.97
C ARG A 371 37.68 11.00 -32.84
N PRO A 372 37.05 10.18 -33.69
CA PRO A 372 37.35 8.74 -33.72
C PRO A 372 38.85 8.57 -33.95
N LEU A 373 39.53 7.97 -32.97
CA LEU A 373 40.93 7.56 -33.10
C LEU A 373 40.94 6.40 -34.13
N PRO A 374 41.76 6.48 -35.19
CA PRO A 374 41.87 5.38 -36.14
C PRO A 374 42.28 4.12 -35.40
N GLU A 375 41.60 3.02 -35.70
CA GLU A 375 41.90 1.70 -35.14
C GLU A 375 43.38 1.38 -35.40
N ARG A 376 44.15 1.05 -34.36
CA ARG A 376 45.53 0.63 -34.55
C ARG A 376 45.48 -0.67 -35.33
N GLU A 377 45.97 -0.64 -36.57
CA GLU A 377 46.08 -1.85 -37.40
C GLU A 377 46.77 -2.96 -36.58
N PRO A 378 46.19 -4.17 -36.53
CA PRO A 378 46.84 -5.28 -35.85
C PRO A 378 48.18 -5.52 -36.52
N ASN A 379 49.24 -5.62 -35.71
CA ASN A 379 50.59 -5.86 -36.20
C ASN A 379 50.63 -7.17 -36.99
N ARG A 380 50.73 -7.07 -38.32
CA ARG A 380 50.73 -8.22 -39.26
C ARG A 380 52.04 -8.99 -39.29
N LEU A 381 53.06 -8.59 -38.53
CA LEU A 381 54.36 -9.27 -38.50
C LEU A 381 54.23 -10.63 -37.81
N SER A 382 54.07 -11.68 -38.61
CA SER A 382 54.28 -13.06 -38.16
C SER A 382 55.73 -13.19 -37.69
N LYS A 383 55.97 -13.80 -36.52
CA LYS A 383 57.33 -14.02 -36.00
C LYS A 383 58.22 -14.77 -37.01
N LEU A 384 57.63 -15.52 -37.94
CA LEU A 384 58.35 -16.21 -39.00
C LEU A 384 58.82 -15.26 -40.11
N GLU A 385 58.05 -14.22 -40.45
CA GLU A 385 58.46 -13.20 -41.44
C GLU A 385 59.66 -12.39 -40.94
N TYR A 386 59.71 -12.10 -39.64
CA TYR A 386 60.88 -11.46 -39.04
C TYR A 386 62.13 -12.34 -39.14
N VAL A 387 62.00 -13.64 -38.83
CA VAL A 387 63.12 -14.59 -38.93
C VAL A 387 63.58 -14.77 -40.38
N SER A 388 62.65 -14.84 -41.34
CA SER A 388 63.01 -14.91 -42.76
C SER A 388 63.69 -13.63 -43.24
N ALA A 389 63.17 -12.45 -42.85
CA ALA A 389 63.76 -11.16 -43.23
C ALA A 389 65.15 -10.97 -42.62
N MET A 390 65.35 -11.35 -41.36
CA MET A 390 66.67 -11.29 -40.71
C MET A 390 67.66 -12.28 -41.33
N ALA A 391 67.21 -13.50 -41.66
CA ALA A 391 68.05 -14.50 -42.34
C ALA A 391 68.46 -14.02 -43.75
N GLU A 392 67.53 -13.44 -44.50
CA GLU A 392 67.80 -12.88 -45.82
C GLU A 392 68.74 -11.66 -45.74
N LEU A 393 68.54 -10.78 -44.77
CA LEU A 393 69.41 -9.63 -44.51
C LEU A 393 70.85 -10.07 -44.21
N GLN A 394 71.04 -11.00 -43.28
CA GLN A 394 72.36 -11.53 -42.91
C GLN A 394 73.04 -12.26 -44.08
N GLN A 395 72.27 -12.99 -44.90
CA GLN A 395 72.79 -13.63 -46.10
C GLN A 395 73.24 -12.61 -47.15
N ARG A 396 72.46 -11.53 -47.36
CA ARG A 396 72.76 -10.49 -48.35
C ARG A 396 73.96 -9.64 -47.97
N THR A 397 74.11 -9.32 -46.68
CA THR A 397 75.24 -8.54 -46.17
C THR A 397 76.50 -9.37 -45.95
N ARG A 398 76.43 -10.70 -46.14
CA ARG A 398 77.52 -11.66 -45.84
C ARG A 398 78.05 -11.55 -44.40
N ALA A 399 77.18 -11.17 -43.46
CA ALA A 399 77.48 -11.06 -42.03
C ALA A 399 77.44 -12.45 -41.35
N TYR A 400 78.33 -13.34 -41.81
CA TYR A 400 78.44 -14.72 -41.32
C TYR A 400 79.08 -14.81 -39.92
N ASP A 401 79.91 -13.84 -39.58
CA ASP A 401 80.45 -13.56 -38.25
C ASP A 401 79.35 -13.37 -37.21
N LEU A 402 78.39 -12.49 -37.50
CA LEU A 402 77.24 -12.21 -36.62
C LEU A 402 76.30 -13.42 -36.50
N ALA A 403 76.19 -14.23 -37.55
CA ALA A 403 75.41 -15.46 -37.50
C ALA A 403 76.05 -16.50 -36.56
N ILE A 404 77.38 -16.68 -36.62
CA ILE A 404 78.11 -17.55 -35.69
C ILE A 404 78.05 -17.03 -34.26
N GLU A 405 78.20 -15.72 -34.04
CA GLU A 405 78.11 -15.12 -32.71
C GLU A 405 76.79 -15.49 -32.02
N ASN A 406 75.68 -15.29 -32.74
CA ASN A 406 74.35 -15.60 -32.21
C ASN A 406 74.19 -17.09 -31.93
N ILE A 407 74.60 -17.98 -32.85
CA ILE A 407 74.45 -19.43 -32.70
C ILE A 407 75.34 -19.97 -31.58
N TYR A 408 76.60 -19.54 -31.52
CA TYR A 408 77.58 -19.97 -30.53
C TYR A 408 77.24 -19.47 -29.13
N THR A 409 76.81 -18.22 -28.98
CA THR A 409 76.36 -17.67 -27.68
C THR A 409 75.18 -18.46 -27.14
N ASP A 410 74.25 -18.83 -28.02
CA ASP A 410 73.11 -19.68 -27.70
C ASP A 410 73.53 -21.11 -27.28
N PHE A 411 74.47 -21.70 -28.02
CA PHE A 411 75.05 -23.01 -27.74
C PHE A 411 75.76 -23.02 -26.38
N ARG A 412 76.69 -22.08 -26.16
CA ARG A 412 77.45 -21.93 -24.91
C ARG A 412 76.52 -21.77 -23.72
N ARG A 413 75.48 -20.93 -23.84
CA ARG A 413 74.46 -20.75 -22.80
C ARG A 413 73.72 -22.05 -22.47
N ARG A 414 73.38 -22.87 -23.45
CA ARG A 414 72.69 -24.15 -23.24
C ARG A 414 73.60 -25.20 -22.63
N VAL A 415 74.83 -25.29 -23.12
CA VAL A 415 75.85 -26.23 -22.63
C VAL A 415 76.24 -25.90 -21.18
N ALA A 416 76.50 -24.63 -20.88
CA ALA A 416 76.82 -24.16 -19.53
C ALA A 416 75.70 -24.53 -18.54
N ARG A 417 74.43 -24.34 -18.92
CA ARG A 417 73.27 -24.77 -18.11
C ARG A 417 73.19 -26.28 -17.90
N LEU A 418 73.50 -27.09 -18.91
CA LEU A 418 73.45 -28.56 -18.81
C LEU A 418 74.54 -29.11 -17.87
N VAL A 419 75.70 -28.45 -17.91
CA VAL A 419 76.89 -28.84 -17.17
C VAL A 419 76.92 -28.23 -15.76
N GLY A 420 76.10 -27.19 -15.50
CA GLY A 420 76.08 -26.49 -14.21
C GLY A 420 77.19 -25.46 -14.05
N ALA A 421 77.77 -24.99 -15.16
CA ALA A 421 78.81 -23.97 -15.19
C ALA A 421 78.22 -22.58 -15.45
N ASP A 422 78.87 -21.53 -14.95
CA ASP A 422 78.51 -20.16 -15.27
C ASP A 422 78.94 -19.79 -16.70
N ASN A 423 78.00 -19.28 -17.50
CA ASN A 423 78.21 -18.98 -18.92
C ASN A 423 79.26 -17.88 -19.16
N PHE A 424 79.38 -16.92 -18.24
CA PHE A 424 80.29 -15.78 -18.40
C PHE A 424 81.69 -16.04 -17.84
N THR A 425 81.80 -16.93 -16.85
CA THR A 425 83.06 -17.15 -16.10
C THR A 425 83.80 -18.41 -16.54
N ALA A 426 83.10 -19.42 -17.10
CA ALA A 426 83.72 -20.68 -17.50
C ALA A 426 84.60 -20.53 -18.76
N SER A 427 85.83 -21.03 -18.68
CA SER A 427 86.74 -21.13 -19.83
C SER A 427 86.26 -22.19 -20.82
N HIS A 428 86.54 -22.00 -22.12
CA HIS A 428 86.20 -22.97 -23.17
C HIS A 428 86.82 -24.33 -22.93
N LYS A 429 88.00 -24.36 -22.32
CA LYS A 429 88.71 -25.59 -21.97
C LYS A 429 87.96 -26.40 -20.90
N ASP A 430 87.39 -25.71 -19.92
CA ASP A 430 86.63 -26.35 -18.85
C ASP A 430 85.27 -26.83 -19.36
N LEU A 431 84.60 -26.02 -20.20
CA LEU A 431 83.37 -26.43 -20.87
C LEU A 431 83.60 -27.62 -21.81
N ALA A 432 84.68 -27.62 -22.58
CA ALA A 432 85.02 -28.71 -23.51
C ALA A 432 85.30 -30.03 -22.79
N ARG A 433 86.01 -30.00 -21.65
CA ARG A 433 86.22 -31.18 -20.79
C ARG A 433 84.90 -31.75 -20.28
N LEU A 434 84.05 -30.89 -19.73
CA LEU A 434 82.78 -31.31 -19.14
C LEU A 434 81.76 -31.82 -20.18
N VAL A 435 81.85 -31.32 -21.42
CA VAL A 435 81.06 -31.82 -22.56
C VAL A 435 81.64 -33.14 -23.09
N ALA A 436 82.96 -33.31 -23.10
CA ALA A 436 83.62 -34.55 -23.51
C ALA A 436 83.23 -35.72 -22.58
N ASP A 437 83.09 -35.49 -21.27
CA ASP A 437 82.64 -36.52 -20.32
C ASP A 437 81.23 -37.06 -20.62
N ARG A 438 80.42 -36.31 -21.38
CA ARG A 438 79.04 -36.65 -21.76
C ARG A 438 78.86 -36.90 -23.26
N SER A 439 79.92 -36.85 -24.06
CA SER A 439 79.88 -37.08 -25.51
C SER A 439 80.92 -38.12 -25.92
N LYS A 440 80.86 -38.58 -27.17
CA LYS A 440 81.86 -39.54 -27.71
C LYS A 440 83.06 -38.84 -28.37
N LEU A 441 83.12 -37.51 -28.27
CA LEU A 441 84.14 -36.67 -28.90
C LEU A 441 85.26 -36.36 -27.91
N THR A 442 86.47 -36.15 -28.41
CA THR A 442 87.60 -35.82 -27.54
C THR A 442 87.53 -34.36 -27.07
N ALA A 443 87.99 -34.10 -25.84
CA ALA A 443 87.98 -32.74 -25.27
C ALA A 443 88.74 -31.73 -26.16
N ASN A 444 89.81 -32.15 -26.83
CA ASN A 444 90.59 -31.30 -27.73
C ASN A 444 89.81 -30.92 -29.00
N GLU A 445 88.98 -31.82 -29.54
CA GLU A 445 88.16 -31.52 -30.73
C GLU A 445 87.09 -30.48 -30.42
N ILE A 446 86.48 -30.56 -29.24
CA ILE A 446 85.45 -29.62 -28.78
C ILE A 446 86.10 -28.27 -28.43
N GLU A 447 87.24 -28.28 -27.76
CA GLU A 447 88.01 -27.06 -27.43
C GLU A 447 88.42 -26.32 -28.69
N ASN A 448 88.99 -27.01 -29.68
CA ASN A 448 89.38 -26.42 -30.97
C ASN A 448 88.18 -25.83 -31.72
N LEU A 449 87.02 -26.48 -31.65
CA LEU A 449 85.81 -25.99 -32.29
C LEU A 449 85.29 -24.72 -31.60
N MET A 450 85.25 -24.71 -30.26
CA MET A 450 84.83 -23.54 -29.48
C MET A 450 85.79 -22.36 -29.69
N PHE A 451 87.09 -22.65 -29.74
CA PHE A 451 88.14 -21.67 -30.04
C PHE A 451 87.94 -21.03 -31.42
N LYS A 452 87.74 -21.85 -32.47
CA LYS A 452 87.45 -21.35 -33.83
C LYS A 452 86.18 -20.50 -33.90
N CYS A 453 85.14 -20.83 -33.13
CA CYS A 453 83.94 -19.99 -33.06
C CYS A 453 84.23 -18.64 -32.39
N GLU A 454 85.09 -18.59 -31.38
CA GLU A 454 85.47 -17.32 -30.74
C GLU A 454 86.36 -16.44 -31.61
N ASP A 455 87.29 -17.03 -32.37
CA ASP A 455 88.16 -16.26 -33.26
C ASP A 455 87.35 -15.57 -34.37
N ILE A 456 86.35 -16.26 -34.91
CA ILE A 456 85.39 -15.67 -35.87
C ILE A 456 84.61 -14.51 -35.22
N ILE A 457 84.19 -14.64 -33.96
CA ILE A 457 83.52 -13.56 -33.22
C ILE A 457 84.46 -12.36 -32.99
N ARG A 458 85.76 -12.60 -32.82
CA ARG A 458 86.78 -11.57 -32.63
C ARG A 458 87.23 -10.90 -33.94
N GLY A 459 86.64 -11.28 -35.08
CA GLY A 459 86.81 -10.61 -36.36
C GLY A 459 87.67 -11.36 -37.39
N GLU A 460 87.93 -12.65 -37.20
CA GLU A 460 88.53 -13.46 -38.28
C GLU A 460 87.57 -13.56 -39.49
N PRO A 461 88.08 -13.41 -40.73
CA PRO A 461 87.27 -13.48 -41.92
C PRO A 461 86.73 -14.90 -42.12
N THR A 462 85.41 -15.02 -42.22
CA THR A 462 84.73 -16.31 -42.36
C THR A 462 83.96 -16.42 -43.68
N ASN A 463 83.68 -17.65 -44.11
CA ASN A 463 82.93 -17.94 -45.33
C ASN A 463 81.69 -18.81 -45.06
N LYS A 464 80.75 -18.83 -45.99
CA LYS A 464 79.49 -19.61 -45.87
C LYS A 464 79.73 -21.10 -45.59
N ARG A 465 80.74 -21.70 -46.22
CA ARG A 465 81.01 -23.15 -46.10
C ARG A 465 81.54 -23.49 -44.71
N GLU A 466 82.43 -22.65 -44.20
CA GLU A 466 83.03 -22.76 -42.87
C GLU A 466 82.00 -22.54 -41.76
N VAL A 467 81.13 -21.53 -41.89
CA VAL A 467 80.02 -21.33 -40.94
C VAL A 467 79.05 -22.52 -40.94
N LEU A 468 78.71 -23.07 -42.10
CA LEU A 468 77.86 -24.27 -42.17
C LEU A 468 78.53 -25.50 -41.56
N GLU A 469 79.85 -25.66 -41.73
CA GLU A 469 80.59 -26.75 -41.10
C GLU A 469 80.63 -26.61 -39.58
N LEU A 470 80.96 -25.41 -39.07
CA LEU A 470 81.00 -25.13 -37.62
C LEU A 470 79.62 -25.32 -36.98
N THR A 471 78.57 -24.76 -37.58
CA THR A 471 77.20 -24.92 -37.07
C THR A 471 76.71 -26.37 -37.13
N SER A 472 77.10 -27.14 -38.15
CA SER A 472 76.80 -28.57 -38.25
C SER A 472 77.49 -29.36 -37.14
N ARG A 473 78.78 -29.13 -36.90
CA ARG A 473 79.52 -29.79 -35.82
C ARG A 473 79.02 -29.40 -34.44
N LEU A 474 78.67 -28.11 -34.21
CA LEU A 474 78.00 -27.68 -32.98
C LEU A 474 76.69 -28.44 -32.75
N ARG A 475 75.88 -28.61 -33.80
CA ARG A 475 74.60 -29.33 -33.72
C ARG A 475 74.80 -30.83 -33.50
N GLU A 476 75.86 -31.42 -34.05
CA GLU A 476 76.23 -32.81 -33.77
C GLU A 476 76.56 -33.00 -32.29
N ILE A 477 77.34 -32.09 -31.70
CA ILE A 477 77.61 -32.07 -30.26
C ILE A 477 76.31 -31.93 -29.48
N GLU A 478 75.44 -30.96 -29.81
CA GLU A 478 74.13 -30.76 -29.14
C GLU A 478 73.27 -32.03 -29.17
N ASN A 479 73.24 -32.74 -30.30
CA ASN A 479 72.46 -33.96 -30.45
C ASN A 479 73.03 -35.11 -29.61
N GLN A 480 74.36 -35.26 -29.55
CA GLN A 480 75.01 -36.31 -28.75
C GLN A 480 74.78 -36.12 -27.24
N ILE A 481 74.80 -34.87 -26.76
CA ILE A 481 74.56 -34.54 -25.34
C ILE A 481 73.07 -34.39 -24.99
N GLY A 482 72.16 -34.68 -25.93
CA GLY A 482 70.73 -34.70 -25.69
C GLY A 482 70.06 -33.32 -25.56
N LEU A 483 70.71 -32.23 -26.00
CA LEU A 483 70.13 -30.89 -26.05
C LEU A 483 69.14 -30.77 -27.21
N LYS A 484 68.01 -31.48 -27.13
CA LYS A 484 66.91 -31.30 -28.10
C LYS A 484 66.30 -29.92 -27.90
N ARG A 485 66.39 -29.05 -28.92
CA ARG A 485 65.52 -27.87 -29.02
C ARG A 485 64.08 -28.37 -28.98
N ASN A 486 63.35 -28.08 -27.90
CA ASN A 486 61.93 -28.37 -27.79
C ASN A 486 61.22 -27.78 -29.02
N ARG A 487 60.85 -28.65 -29.98
CA ARG A 487 59.80 -28.37 -30.95
C ARG A 487 58.53 -28.26 -30.12
N LYS A 488 58.25 -27.08 -29.57
CA LYS A 488 56.92 -26.78 -29.06
C LYS A 488 55.98 -26.99 -30.24
N GLN A 489 55.18 -28.05 -30.18
CA GLN A 489 54.06 -28.29 -31.07
C GLN A 489 53.25 -26.99 -31.11
N ALA A 490 53.18 -26.39 -32.28
CA ALA A 490 52.33 -25.23 -32.50
C ALA A 490 50.88 -25.69 -32.27
N PHE A 491 50.26 -25.15 -31.23
CA PHE A 491 48.82 -25.24 -31.03
C PHE A 491 48.15 -24.59 -32.24
N THR A 492 47.59 -25.41 -33.12
CA THR A 492 46.54 -24.99 -34.05
C THR A 492 45.30 -24.66 -33.23
N LYS A 493 44.91 -23.38 -33.24
CA LYS A 493 43.57 -22.91 -32.92
C LYS A 493 42.97 -22.36 -34.20
#